data_AF-A0A6G3ZL95-F1
#
_entry.id   AF-A0A6G3ZL95-F1
#
_cell.length_a   1.000
_cell.length_b   1.000
_cell.length_c   1.000
_cell.angle_alpha   90.00
_cell.angle_beta   90.00
_cell.angle_gamma   90.00
#
_symmetry.space_group_name_H-M   'P 1'
#
loop_
_entity.id
_entity.type
_entity.pdbx_description
1 polymer ?
#
loop_
_entity_poly.entity_id
_entity_poly.type
_entity_poly.pdbx_seq_one_letter_code
_entity_poly.pdbx_strand_id
1 'polypeptide(L)'
;MTLENDATERERRERDPERTGGDGGGESGETTERDGAGERAGTNERDGSTEASESAEKSASGDGERTIPLKTLAVLNWLGDRGVTGVESRLNDVLDDDLTVTTEQVKIGYAEQETVAAQFRASERAGARVLLSKPLVGNVLVVFPMESANKAAALMLQRAVEDLSSVSTEMGRDALTELCNMMANGFVDEWATLFDTPIDTGSPVPVQDPERTLVARVFKQYGVGLFIRSRLRIPRHDVDATIYVFPGDEEFVTKISEVGLGVIS
;
A
#
# COMPACT_ATOMS: atom_id res chain seq x y z
N MET A 1 44.17 -38.47 -13.37
CA MET A 1 44.10 -38.06 -14.78
C MET A 1 43.44 -36.70 -14.79
N THR A 2 44.26 -35.69 -15.06
CA THR A 2 43.98 -34.25 -15.06
C THR A 2 43.86 -33.81 -16.51
N LEU A 3 42.83 -33.03 -16.85
CA LEU A 3 42.76 -32.12 -18.01
C LEU A 3 41.73 -31.03 -17.59
N GLU A 4 42.11 -29.81 -17.17
CA GLU A 4 42.54 -28.63 -17.95
C GLU A 4 41.55 -28.25 -19.08
N ASN A 5 40.78 -27.16 -18.97
CA ASN A 5 41.05 -25.71 -19.16
C ASN A 5 40.99 -25.25 -20.65
N ASP A 6 40.04 -24.36 -20.95
CA ASP A 6 40.05 -23.32 -22.03
C ASP A 6 38.77 -22.47 -21.81
N ALA A 7 38.77 -21.19 -21.37
CA ALA A 7 39.29 -19.94 -21.95
C ALA A 7 38.84 -19.74 -23.41
N THR A 8 38.03 -18.75 -23.79
CA THR A 8 38.36 -17.32 -23.97
C THR A 8 37.06 -16.58 -24.41
N GLU A 9 36.66 -15.45 -23.85
CA GLU A 9 37.12 -14.06 -24.13
C GLU A 9 36.84 -13.58 -25.57
N ARG A 10 35.94 -12.59 -25.72
CA ARG A 10 35.74 -11.58 -26.81
C ARG A 10 34.43 -10.83 -26.52
N GLU A 11 34.25 -9.52 -26.54
CA GLU A 11 35.05 -8.36 -26.91
C GLU A 11 34.42 -7.13 -26.22
N ARG A 12 35.21 -6.38 -25.45
CA ARG A 12 34.99 -4.94 -25.21
C ARG A 12 35.76 -4.20 -26.31
N ARG A 13 35.18 -3.14 -26.90
CA ARG A 13 35.86 -1.84 -27.14
C ARG A 13 35.03 -0.87 -28.00
N GLU A 14 34.93 0.35 -27.48
CA GLU A 14 35.15 1.64 -28.18
C GLU A 14 34.04 2.09 -29.17
N ARG A 15 33.58 3.35 -29.25
CA ARG A 15 34.13 4.68 -28.93
C ARG A 15 32.97 5.71 -29.06
N ASP A 16 32.88 6.66 -28.14
CA ASP A 16 32.39 8.05 -28.38
C ASP A 16 33.66 8.89 -28.75
N PRO A 17 33.62 10.16 -29.22
CA PRO A 17 32.51 11.14 -29.33
C PRO A 17 32.48 11.93 -30.67
N GLU A 18 31.48 12.80 -30.90
CA GLU A 18 31.73 14.11 -31.53
C GLU A 18 30.60 15.14 -31.37
N ARG A 19 31.03 16.38 -31.14
CA ARG A 19 30.29 17.62 -30.86
C ARG A 19 30.56 18.57 -32.02
N THR A 20 29.53 19.12 -32.66
CA THR A 20 29.54 20.36 -33.48
C THR A 20 28.06 20.78 -33.65
N GLY A 21 27.58 22.00 -33.46
CA GLY A 21 28.21 23.32 -33.37
C GLY A 21 27.71 24.23 -34.51
N GLY A 22 26.87 25.22 -34.18
CA GLY A 22 26.55 26.42 -34.99
C GLY A 22 25.27 26.35 -35.86
N ASP A 23 24.56 27.43 -36.17
CA ASP A 23 24.60 28.86 -35.80
C ASP A 23 23.42 29.58 -36.50
N GLY A 24 23.00 30.73 -35.96
CA GLY A 24 22.29 31.82 -36.67
C GLY A 24 20.75 31.74 -36.75
N GLY A 25 19.96 32.77 -36.46
CA GLY A 25 20.24 34.17 -36.13
C GLY A 25 19.01 35.06 -36.41
N GLY A 26 18.90 36.17 -35.67
CA GLY A 26 18.11 37.39 -36.01
C GLY A 26 16.62 37.37 -35.65
N GLU A 27 15.98 38.45 -35.20
CA GLU A 27 16.42 39.83 -34.94
C GLU A 27 15.30 40.60 -34.20
N SER A 28 15.72 41.54 -33.33
CA SER A 28 15.16 42.89 -33.02
C SER A 28 13.64 43.09 -32.89
N GLY A 29 13.14 43.62 -31.77
CA GLY A 29 13.04 45.07 -31.47
C GLY A 29 11.56 45.34 -31.10
N GLU A 30 11.12 46.29 -30.28
CA GLU A 30 11.66 47.57 -29.83
C GLU A 30 10.84 48.04 -28.60
N THR A 31 11.52 48.84 -27.79
CA THR A 31 11.16 49.63 -26.60
C THR A 31 9.88 50.48 -26.65
N THR A 32 9.27 50.78 -25.50
CA THR A 32 9.08 52.19 -25.06
C THR A 32 8.88 52.32 -23.54
N GLU A 33 9.62 53.27 -22.96
CA GLU A 33 9.55 53.82 -21.60
C GLU A 33 8.29 54.68 -21.36
N ARG A 34 7.92 54.87 -20.08
CA ARG A 34 7.83 56.21 -19.44
C ARG A 34 7.32 56.16 -17.99
N ASP A 35 8.19 56.62 -17.10
CA ASP A 35 8.03 57.68 -16.09
C ASP A 35 6.75 57.84 -15.25
N GLY A 36 6.97 58.02 -13.94
CA GLY A 36 6.03 58.67 -13.02
C GLY A 36 6.48 58.63 -11.56
N ALA A 37 7.13 59.71 -11.12
CA ALA A 37 7.86 59.86 -9.86
C ALA A 37 7.01 60.18 -8.61
N GLY A 38 7.64 59.94 -7.45
CA GLY A 38 7.59 60.82 -6.27
C GLY A 38 7.02 60.18 -4.98
N GLU A 39 7.45 60.49 -3.76
CA GLU A 39 8.57 61.28 -3.23
C GLU A 39 8.49 61.22 -1.68
N ARG A 40 9.66 61.12 -0.99
CA ARG A 40 9.96 61.45 0.43
C ARG A 40 9.30 60.61 1.55
N ALA A 41 9.83 60.52 2.78
CA ALA A 41 11.14 60.63 3.44
C ALA A 41 10.80 60.55 4.94
N GLY A 42 11.55 59.80 5.75
CA GLY A 42 11.31 59.72 7.20
C GLY A 42 12.33 58.85 7.91
N THR A 43 13.42 59.46 8.34
CA THR A 43 14.49 58.91 9.18
C THR A 43 14.04 58.70 10.63
N ASN A 44 14.48 57.62 11.29
CA ASN A 44 15.02 57.71 12.66
C ASN A 44 15.86 56.47 13.03
N GLU A 45 17.12 56.70 13.38
CA GLU A 45 18.02 55.73 14.02
C GLU A 45 17.97 55.94 15.55
N ARG A 46 17.91 54.84 16.31
CA ARG A 46 18.56 54.61 17.63
C ARG A 46 18.17 53.20 18.10
N ASP A 47 19.11 52.28 18.09
CA ASP A 47 20.10 51.97 19.14
C ASP A 47 19.52 51.02 20.21
N GLY A 48 20.29 49.97 20.48
CA GLY A 48 19.81 48.69 20.98
C GLY A 48 19.68 48.59 22.49
N SER A 49 19.02 47.50 22.90
CA SER A 49 19.24 46.81 24.17
C SER A 49 18.64 45.42 24.07
N THR A 50 19.50 44.43 24.23
CA THR A 50 19.21 43.01 24.41
C THR A 50 18.40 42.79 25.69
N GLU A 51 17.22 42.18 25.57
CA GLU A 51 16.69 41.29 26.60
C GLU A 51 16.23 40.00 25.92
N ALA A 52 16.86 38.90 26.35
CA ALA A 52 16.61 37.55 25.91
C ALA A 52 15.46 36.93 26.71
N SER A 53 14.80 35.95 26.07
CA SER A 53 14.11 34.81 26.66
C SER A 53 13.01 35.09 27.67
N GLU A 54 11.76 34.80 27.26
CA GLU A 54 10.94 33.73 27.86
C GLU A 54 9.54 33.75 27.25
N SER A 55 9.30 32.85 26.29
CA SER A 55 8.00 32.18 26.11
C SER A 55 8.10 31.18 24.96
N ALA A 56 8.97 30.19 25.16
CA ALA A 56 8.77 28.87 24.60
C ALA A 56 8.14 28.05 25.72
N GLU A 57 6.83 27.81 25.69
CA GLU A 57 6.24 26.71 26.43
C GLU A 57 4.89 26.25 25.84
N LYS A 58 4.99 25.09 25.20
CA LYS A 58 4.07 23.94 25.24
C LYS A 58 2.62 24.15 24.75
N SER A 59 2.44 23.82 23.47
CA SER A 59 1.34 22.95 23.04
C SER A 59 1.90 21.63 22.50
N ALA A 60 2.69 20.94 23.33
CA ALA A 60 2.96 19.52 23.20
C ALA A 60 2.23 18.82 24.34
N SER A 61 0.96 18.47 24.12
CA SER A 61 0.20 17.58 24.99
C SER A 61 -0.96 16.99 24.20
N GLY A 62 -0.70 15.86 23.59
CA GLY A 62 -1.68 15.03 22.91
C GLY A 62 -1.08 13.69 22.49
N ASP A 63 -0.09 13.18 23.25
CA ASP A 63 0.27 11.77 23.21
C ASP A 63 -0.82 11.02 23.99
N GLY A 64 -2.03 11.04 23.43
CA GLY A 64 -3.12 10.21 23.88
C GLY A 64 -2.75 8.81 23.45
N GLU A 65 -2.19 8.03 24.37
CA GLU A 65 -2.06 6.59 24.24
C GLU A 65 -3.41 6.05 23.77
N ARG A 66 -3.56 5.82 22.45
CA ARG A 66 -4.84 5.48 21.82
C ARG A 66 -5.20 4.08 22.29
N THR A 67 -5.93 4.02 23.39
CA THR A 67 -6.32 2.79 24.04
C THR A 67 -7.52 2.21 23.31
N ILE A 68 -7.26 1.17 22.51
CA ILE A 68 -8.32 0.40 21.87
C ILE A 68 -8.95 -0.51 22.93
N PRO A 69 -10.27 -0.43 23.18
CA PRO A 69 -10.92 -1.30 24.15
C PRO A 69 -10.70 -2.78 23.79
N LEU A 70 -10.47 -3.64 24.79
CA LEU A 70 -10.25 -5.08 24.56
C LEU A 70 -11.41 -5.74 23.78
N LYS A 71 -12.64 -5.26 24.01
CA LYS A 71 -13.82 -5.73 23.26
C LYS A 71 -13.71 -5.42 21.78
N THR A 72 -13.23 -4.23 21.42
CA THR A 72 -12.98 -3.83 20.03
C THR A 72 -11.91 -4.70 19.38
N LEU A 73 -10.84 -5.04 20.12
CA LEU A 73 -9.82 -5.98 19.63
C LEU A 73 -10.42 -7.37 19.34
N ALA A 74 -11.33 -7.86 20.18
CA ALA A 74 -12.00 -9.13 19.91
C ALA A 74 -12.84 -9.07 18.63
N VAL A 75 -13.59 -7.98 18.42
CA VAL A 75 -14.38 -7.76 17.19
C VAL A 75 -13.47 -7.68 15.96
N LEU A 76 -12.38 -6.92 16.02
CA LEU A 76 -11.40 -6.81 14.92
C LEU A 76 -10.78 -8.18 14.57
N ASN A 77 -10.55 -9.03 15.56
CA ASN A 77 -9.93 -10.34 15.33
C ASN A 77 -10.93 -11.27 14.66
N TRP A 78 -12.18 -11.24 15.14
CA TRP A 78 -13.27 -11.97 14.54
C TRP A 78 -13.56 -11.49 13.10
N LEU A 79 -13.54 -10.18 12.84
CA LEU A 79 -13.66 -9.62 11.49
C LEU A 79 -12.54 -10.08 10.55
N GLY A 80 -11.32 -10.19 11.07
CA GLY A 80 -10.18 -10.70 10.32
C GLY A 80 -10.35 -12.16 9.88
N ASP A 81 -11.05 -12.97 10.68
CA ASP A 81 -11.36 -14.37 10.35
C ASP A 81 -12.59 -14.45 9.43
N ARG A 82 -13.67 -13.75 9.76
CA ARG A 82 -14.90 -13.69 8.98
C ARG A 82 -14.65 -13.20 7.55
N GLY A 83 -13.75 -12.23 7.37
CA GLY A 83 -13.36 -11.75 6.05
C GLY A 83 -12.73 -12.84 5.17
N VAL A 84 -12.02 -13.82 5.74
CA VAL A 84 -11.46 -14.93 4.94
C VAL A 84 -12.57 -15.81 4.37
N THR A 85 -13.69 -15.99 5.07
CA THR A 85 -14.87 -16.69 4.53
C THR A 85 -15.42 -16.00 3.28
N GLY A 86 -15.44 -14.66 3.26
CA GLY A 86 -15.90 -13.92 2.08
C GLY A 86 -14.93 -14.01 0.91
N VAL A 87 -13.62 -14.10 1.18
CA VAL A 87 -12.62 -14.43 0.17
C VAL A 87 -12.91 -15.81 -0.41
N GLU A 88 -13.10 -16.83 0.44
CA GLU A 88 -13.42 -18.18 0.01
C GLU A 88 -14.65 -18.23 -0.88
N SER A 89 -15.76 -17.59 -0.47
CA SER A 89 -16.99 -17.53 -1.25
C SER A 89 -16.74 -16.93 -2.63
N ARG A 90 -16.08 -15.77 -2.70
CA ARG A 90 -15.81 -15.12 -4.00
C ARG A 90 -14.88 -15.92 -4.88
N LEU A 91 -13.89 -16.60 -4.31
CA LEU A 91 -12.98 -17.44 -5.10
C LEU A 91 -13.69 -18.69 -5.61
N ASN A 92 -14.62 -19.27 -4.86
CA ASN A 92 -15.45 -20.37 -5.34
C ASN A 92 -16.29 -19.96 -6.56
N ASP A 93 -16.96 -18.80 -6.48
CA ASP A 93 -17.80 -18.29 -7.57
C ASP A 93 -17.04 -18.08 -8.89
N VAL A 94 -15.74 -17.76 -8.81
CA VAL A 94 -14.95 -17.34 -9.98
C VAL A 94 -14.00 -18.43 -10.47
N LEU A 95 -13.38 -19.21 -9.57
CA LEU A 95 -12.33 -20.16 -9.90
C LEU A 95 -12.85 -21.60 -9.97
N ASP A 96 -13.39 -22.14 -8.90
CA ASP A 96 -13.83 -23.54 -8.78
C ASP A 96 -14.70 -23.68 -7.52
N ASP A 97 -15.88 -24.29 -7.61
CA ASP A 97 -16.86 -24.40 -6.50
C ASP A 97 -16.38 -25.28 -5.32
N ASP A 98 -15.20 -25.91 -5.43
CA ASP A 98 -14.56 -26.78 -4.42
C ASP A 98 -13.20 -26.21 -3.94
N LEU A 99 -13.02 -24.88 -4.03
CA LEU A 99 -11.82 -24.21 -3.57
C LEU A 99 -11.93 -23.89 -2.07
N THR A 100 -11.07 -24.53 -1.29
CA THR A 100 -10.95 -24.24 0.15
C THR A 100 -9.93 -23.14 0.41
N VAL A 101 -10.30 -22.15 1.21
CA VAL A 101 -9.38 -21.15 1.77
C VAL A 101 -9.30 -21.32 3.28
N THR A 102 -8.10 -21.48 3.80
CA THR A 102 -7.87 -21.68 5.23
C THR A 102 -7.20 -20.46 5.86
N THR A 103 -7.72 -20.00 7.00
CA THR A 103 -7.07 -18.98 7.82
C THR A 103 -5.96 -19.63 8.64
N GLU A 104 -4.69 -19.25 8.41
CA GLU A 104 -3.58 -19.73 9.22
C GLU A 104 -3.37 -18.89 10.48
N GLN A 105 -3.59 -17.58 10.36
CA GLN A 105 -3.37 -16.64 11.44
C GLN A 105 -4.13 -15.35 11.19
N VAL A 106 -4.90 -14.91 12.19
CA VAL A 106 -5.32 -13.52 12.31
C VAL A 106 -4.47 -12.83 13.38
N LYS A 107 -3.97 -11.64 13.06
CA LYS A 107 -3.22 -10.79 13.99
C LYS A 107 -3.70 -9.36 13.86
N ILE A 108 -4.10 -8.77 14.98
CA ILE A 108 -4.19 -7.31 15.11
C ILE A 108 -2.86 -6.82 15.66
N GLY A 109 -2.39 -5.69 15.14
CA GLY A 109 -1.19 -5.07 15.67
C GLY A 109 -1.19 -3.58 15.49
N TYR A 110 -0.23 -2.96 16.17
CA TYR A 110 0.11 -1.56 15.99
C TYR A 110 1.57 -1.47 15.60
N ALA A 111 1.89 -0.64 14.62
CA ALA A 111 3.23 -0.39 14.16
C ALA A 111 3.41 1.07 13.76
N GLU A 112 4.44 1.69 14.33
CA GLU A 112 4.95 2.99 13.93
C GLU A 112 6.06 2.83 12.90
N GLN A 113 6.40 3.90 12.19
CA GLN A 113 7.37 3.91 11.09
C GLN A 113 8.72 3.30 11.51
N GLU A 114 9.13 3.55 12.75
CA GLU A 114 10.36 3.09 13.38
C GLU A 114 10.32 1.58 13.68
N THR A 115 9.13 1.02 13.94
CA THR A 115 8.95 -0.39 14.35
C THR A 115 8.65 -1.33 13.18
N VAL A 116 8.28 -0.79 12.01
CA VAL A 116 7.92 -1.61 10.83
C VAL A 116 9.04 -2.59 10.45
N ALA A 117 10.30 -2.14 10.50
CA ALA A 117 11.43 -2.99 10.13
C ALA A 117 11.60 -4.23 11.03
N ALA A 118 11.18 -4.15 12.29
CA ALA A 118 11.26 -5.26 13.25
C ALA A 118 10.02 -6.18 13.19
N GLN A 119 8.87 -5.64 12.80
CA GLN A 119 7.60 -6.39 12.80
C GLN A 119 7.28 -7.10 11.49
N PHE A 120 7.81 -6.62 10.36
CA PHE A 120 7.46 -7.08 9.02
C PHE A 120 8.67 -7.61 8.25
N ARG A 121 8.41 -8.55 7.34
CA ARG A 121 9.48 -9.26 6.62
C ARG A 121 10.14 -8.36 5.57
N ALA A 122 11.42 -8.63 5.30
CA ALA A 122 12.17 -8.03 4.21
C ALA A 122 12.07 -8.81 2.89
N SER A 123 11.28 -9.88 2.85
CA SER A 123 11.07 -10.71 1.66
C SER A 123 10.15 -10.01 0.66
N GLU A 124 10.47 -10.13 -0.63
CA GLU A 124 9.66 -9.64 -1.74
C GLU A 124 8.24 -10.20 -1.73
N ARG A 125 7.31 -9.34 -2.12
CA ARG A 125 5.88 -9.62 -2.26
C ARG A 125 5.35 -8.97 -3.53
N ALA A 126 4.34 -9.58 -4.12
CA ALA A 126 3.55 -8.98 -5.19
C ALA A 126 2.06 -9.08 -4.85
N GLY A 127 1.26 -8.15 -5.36
CA GLY A 127 -0.19 -8.15 -5.18
C GLY A 127 -0.80 -6.79 -5.53
N ALA A 128 -1.84 -6.39 -4.81
CA ALA A 128 -2.49 -5.09 -5.01
C ALA A 128 -2.98 -4.45 -3.72
N ARG A 129 -3.05 -3.12 -3.75
CA ARG A 129 -3.66 -2.28 -2.72
C ARG A 129 -5.00 -1.77 -3.22
N VAL A 130 -6.02 -1.85 -2.38
CA VAL A 130 -7.39 -1.37 -2.64
C VAL A 130 -7.75 -0.36 -1.56
N LEU A 131 -8.27 0.79 -1.96
CA LEU A 131 -8.77 1.80 -1.01
C LEU A 131 -10.16 1.40 -0.53
N LEU A 132 -10.39 1.56 0.77
CA LEU A 132 -11.72 1.50 1.36
C LEU A 132 -12.25 2.92 1.54
N SER A 133 -13.51 3.11 1.14
CA SER A 133 -14.25 4.35 1.29
C SER A 133 -15.31 4.18 2.38
N LYS A 134 -16.31 5.07 2.42
CA LYS A 134 -17.35 5.02 3.46
C LYS A 134 -18.06 3.65 3.48
N PRO A 135 -18.49 3.19 4.67
CA PRO A 135 -18.35 3.84 5.97
C PRO A 135 -16.98 3.64 6.65
N LEU A 136 -16.13 2.77 6.12
CA LEU A 136 -14.87 2.37 6.75
C LEU A 136 -13.68 2.82 5.90
N VAL A 137 -13.27 4.07 6.05
CA VAL A 137 -12.15 4.63 5.29
C VAL A 137 -10.86 3.93 5.70
N GLY A 138 -10.10 3.43 4.71
CA GLY A 138 -8.89 2.65 4.98
C GLY A 138 -8.25 2.06 3.74
N ASN A 139 -7.40 1.05 3.92
CA ASN A 139 -6.84 0.26 2.81
C ASN A 139 -6.93 -1.22 3.11
N VAL A 140 -7.13 -1.98 2.04
CA VAL A 140 -6.79 -3.40 1.98
C VAL A 140 -5.51 -3.56 1.17
N LEU A 141 -4.57 -4.35 1.66
CA LEU A 141 -3.38 -4.76 0.91
C LEU A 141 -3.38 -6.28 0.85
N VAL A 142 -3.57 -6.83 -0.34
CA VAL A 142 -3.49 -8.27 -0.60
C VAL A 142 -2.14 -8.54 -1.24
N VAL A 143 -1.33 -9.37 -0.59
CA VAL A 143 0.04 -9.67 -1.02
C VAL A 143 0.37 -11.14 -0.89
N PHE A 144 1.23 -11.61 -1.79
CA PHE A 144 1.66 -12.99 -1.91
C PHE A 144 3.20 -13.05 -1.86
N PRO A 145 3.80 -14.10 -1.29
CA PRO A 145 5.16 -14.48 -1.66
C PRO A 145 5.29 -14.61 -3.18
N MET A 146 6.44 -14.27 -3.75
CA MET A 146 6.62 -14.23 -5.21
C MET A 146 6.23 -15.53 -5.92
N GLU A 147 6.53 -16.68 -5.31
CA GLU A 147 6.13 -17.98 -5.86
C GLU A 147 4.61 -18.16 -5.89
N SER A 148 3.93 -17.86 -4.79
CA SER A 148 2.46 -17.91 -4.71
C SER A 148 1.81 -16.87 -5.62
N ALA A 149 2.42 -15.69 -5.81
CA ALA A 149 1.95 -14.67 -6.75
C ALA A 149 1.92 -15.21 -8.18
N ASN A 150 2.99 -15.90 -8.61
CA ASN A 150 3.07 -16.50 -9.94
C ASN A 150 2.04 -17.63 -10.12
N LYS A 151 1.88 -18.50 -9.11
CA LYS A 151 0.85 -19.55 -9.11
C LYS A 151 -0.55 -18.93 -9.22
N ALA A 152 -0.84 -17.93 -8.40
CA ALA A 152 -2.13 -17.24 -8.36
C ALA A 152 -2.46 -16.54 -9.70
N ALA A 153 -1.49 -15.85 -10.29
CA ALA A 153 -1.64 -15.27 -11.63
C ALA A 153 -1.94 -16.33 -12.70
N ALA A 154 -1.20 -17.45 -12.67
CA ALA A 154 -1.40 -18.55 -13.62
C ALA A 154 -2.80 -19.18 -13.50
N LEU A 155 -3.36 -19.31 -12.30
CA LEU A 155 -4.72 -19.81 -12.09
C LEU A 155 -5.76 -18.91 -12.77
N MET A 156 -5.62 -17.60 -12.61
CA MET A 156 -6.50 -16.62 -13.25
C MET A 156 -6.39 -16.70 -14.78
N LEU A 157 -5.16 -16.79 -15.30
CA LEU A 157 -4.90 -16.82 -16.74
C LEU A 157 -5.43 -18.10 -17.40
N GLN A 158 -5.33 -19.26 -16.74
CA GLN A 158 -5.86 -20.53 -17.24
C GLN A 158 -7.36 -20.47 -17.57
N ARG A 159 -8.10 -19.54 -16.95
CA ARG A 159 -9.52 -19.32 -17.20
C ARG A 159 -9.78 -18.25 -18.25
N ALA A 160 -8.86 -17.30 -18.39
CA ALA A 160 -9.01 -16.15 -19.27
C ALA A 160 -8.52 -16.40 -20.69
N VAL A 161 -7.56 -17.30 -20.89
CA VAL A 161 -6.96 -17.58 -22.20
C VAL A 161 -6.92 -19.08 -22.53
N GLU A 162 -7.11 -19.40 -23.80
CA GLU A 162 -7.04 -20.79 -24.30
C GLU A 162 -5.58 -21.27 -24.45
N ASP A 163 -4.64 -20.36 -24.72
CA ASP A 163 -3.23 -20.66 -24.93
C ASP A 163 -2.32 -19.85 -24.01
N LEU A 164 -1.80 -20.53 -22.99
CA LEU A 164 -0.86 -19.97 -22.01
C LEU A 164 0.51 -19.63 -22.59
N SER A 165 0.88 -20.16 -23.75
CA SER A 165 2.20 -19.89 -24.37
C SER A 165 2.33 -18.44 -24.88
N SER A 166 1.20 -17.75 -25.06
CA SER A 166 1.11 -16.36 -25.51
C SER A 166 1.04 -15.33 -24.37
N VAL A 167 1.02 -15.77 -23.12
CA VAL A 167 0.84 -14.91 -21.95
C VAL A 167 2.08 -14.03 -21.73
N SER A 168 1.86 -12.72 -21.66
CA SER A 168 2.89 -11.76 -21.30
C SER A 168 2.99 -11.56 -19.77
N THR A 169 4.11 -11.00 -19.32
CA THR A 169 4.28 -10.58 -17.91
C THR A 169 3.23 -9.56 -17.46
N GLU A 170 2.80 -8.67 -18.36
CA GLU A 170 1.76 -7.68 -18.09
C GLU A 170 0.41 -8.36 -17.83
N MET A 171 0.04 -9.34 -18.68
CA MET A 171 -1.17 -10.13 -18.46
C MET A 171 -1.15 -10.87 -17.12
N GLY A 172 0.01 -11.43 -16.73
CA GLY A 172 0.17 -12.06 -15.42
C GLY A 172 -0.02 -11.06 -14.26
N ARG A 173 0.51 -9.84 -14.40
CA ARG A 173 0.34 -8.79 -13.40
C ARG A 173 -1.13 -8.35 -13.28
N ASP A 174 -1.81 -8.17 -14.41
CA ASP A 174 -3.21 -7.77 -14.43
C ASP A 174 -4.12 -8.86 -13.84
N ALA A 175 -3.86 -10.12 -14.20
CA ALA A 175 -4.55 -11.27 -13.65
C ALA A 175 -4.38 -11.37 -12.12
N LEU A 176 -3.16 -11.17 -11.62
CA LEU A 176 -2.90 -11.11 -10.17
C LEU A 176 -3.62 -9.92 -9.52
N THR A 177 -3.63 -8.77 -10.18
CA THR A 177 -4.27 -7.54 -9.67
C THR A 177 -5.78 -7.71 -9.55
N GLU A 178 -6.40 -8.36 -10.54
CA GLU A 178 -7.83 -8.69 -10.51
C GLU A 178 -8.15 -9.68 -9.39
N LEU A 179 -7.32 -10.72 -9.22
CA LEU A 179 -7.48 -11.64 -8.08
C LEU A 179 -7.38 -10.91 -6.74
N CYS A 180 -6.42 -10.01 -6.58
CA CYS A 180 -6.28 -9.21 -5.36
C CYS A 180 -7.53 -8.35 -5.11
N ASN A 181 -8.12 -7.79 -6.17
CA ASN A 181 -9.34 -7.00 -6.09
C ASN A 181 -10.53 -7.85 -5.62
N MET A 182 -10.71 -9.03 -6.20
CA MET A 182 -11.74 -9.99 -5.76
C MET A 182 -11.56 -10.40 -4.31
N MET A 183 -10.34 -10.71 -3.89
CA MET A 183 -10.03 -11.05 -2.50
C MET A 183 -10.30 -9.87 -1.56
N ALA A 184 -9.90 -8.65 -1.92
CA ALA A 184 -10.14 -7.47 -1.10
C ALA A 184 -11.65 -7.21 -0.92
N ASN A 185 -12.42 -7.29 -2.00
CA ASN A 185 -13.87 -7.10 -1.98
C ASN A 185 -14.55 -8.19 -1.15
N GLY A 186 -14.24 -9.47 -1.41
CA GLY A 186 -14.80 -10.58 -0.65
C GLY A 186 -14.50 -10.46 0.85
N PHE A 187 -13.29 -9.99 1.19
CA PHE A 187 -12.91 -9.79 2.58
C PHE A 187 -13.77 -8.73 3.31
N VAL A 188 -14.10 -7.62 2.64
CA VAL A 188 -14.88 -6.53 3.25
C VAL A 188 -16.39 -6.70 3.07
N ASP A 189 -16.86 -7.49 2.11
CA ASP A 189 -18.29 -7.79 1.94
C ASP A 189 -18.87 -8.46 3.18
N GLU A 190 -18.09 -9.33 3.84
CA GLU A 190 -18.51 -9.96 5.10
C GLU A 190 -18.67 -8.95 6.23
N TRP A 191 -18.00 -7.81 6.13
CA TRP A 191 -18.15 -6.73 7.10
C TRP A 191 -19.38 -5.88 6.80
N ALA A 192 -19.73 -5.71 5.52
CA ALA A 192 -20.87 -4.90 5.10
C ALA A 192 -22.18 -5.35 5.77
N THR A 193 -22.37 -6.66 5.95
CA THR A 193 -23.52 -7.23 6.67
C THR A 193 -23.62 -6.71 8.12
N LEU A 194 -22.48 -6.44 8.77
CA LEU A 194 -22.45 -6.01 10.17
C LEU A 194 -22.73 -4.52 10.33
N PHE A 195 -22.38 -3.73 9.32
CA PHE A 195 -22.62 -2.29 9.32
C PHE A 195 -23.94 -1.92 8.63
N ASP A 196 -24.72 -2.93 8.19
CA ASP A 196 -25.95 -2.78 7.43
C ASP A 196 -25.80 -1.80 6.25
N THR A 197 -24.61 -1.79 5.65
CA THR A 197 -24.27 -0.88 4.56
C THR A 197 -23.09 -1.42 3.75
N PRO A 198 -23.10 -1.28 2.42
CA PRO A 198 -21.95 -1.61 1.58
C PRO A 198 -20.69 -0.84 1.99
N ILE A 199 -19.54 -1.52 1.93
CA ILE A 199 -18.23 -0.87 2.05
C ILE A 199 -17.70 -0.66 0.64
N ASP A 200 -17.66 0.59 0.21
CA ASP A 200 -17.20 0.93 -1.13
C ASP A 200 -15.68 0.75 -1.25
N THR A 201 -15.25 0.13 -2.35
CA THR A 201 -13.83 -0.07 -2.67
C THR A 201 -13.40 0.71 -3.92
N GLY A 202 -12.16 1.18 -3.92
CA GLY A 202 -11.55 1.85 -5.06
C GLY A 202 -10.90 0.86 -6.05
N SER A 203 -10.40 1.38 -7.17
CA SER A 203 -9.64 0.55 -8.12
C SER A 203 -8.37 -0.04 -7.47
N PRO A 204 -8.01 -1.29 -7.81
CA PRO A 204 -6.78 -1.90 -7.30
C PRO A 204 -5.55 -1.22 -7.90
N VAL A 205 -4.54 -1.00 -7.07
CA VAL A 205 -3.23 -0.51 -7.47
C VAL A 205 -2.23 -1.64 -7.31
N PRO A 206 -1.62 -2.16 -8.40
CA PRO A 206 -0.64 -3.22 -8.31
C PRO A 206 0.60 -2.77 -7.55
N VAL A 207 1.13 -3.66 -6.71
CA VAL A 207 2.32 -3.41 -5.90
C VAL A 207 3.30 -4.58 -5.96
N GLN A 208 4.58 -4.26 -5.91
CA GLN A 208 5.65 -5.24 -5.74
C GLN A 208 6.81 -4.57 -5.03
N ASP A 209 7.14 -5.05 -3.84
CA ASP A 209 8.22 -4.54 -2.99
C ASP A 209 8.37 -5.51 -1.79
N PRO A 210 9.42 -5.39 -0.96
CA PRO A 210 9.49 -6.05 0.33
C PRO A 210 8.25 -5.75 1.20
N GLU A 211 7.76 -6.75 1.94
CA GLU A 211 6.56 -6.63 2.78
C GLU A 211 6.62 -5.40 3.72
N ARG A 212 7.74 -5.20 4.41
CA ARG A 212 7.98 -4.02 5.27
C ARG A 212 7.87 -2.69 4.53
N THR A 213 8.29 -2.64 3.27
CA THR A 213 8.27 -1.40 2.45
C THR A 213 6.84 -1.07 2.04
N LEU A 214 6.06 -2.08 1.65
CA LEU A 214 4.64 -1.91 1.32
C LEU A 214 3.84 -1.41 2.52
N VAL A 215 4.01 -2.05 3.68
CA VAL A 215 3.34 -1.66 4.93
C VAL A 215 3.75 -0.25 5.38
N ALA A 216 5.04 0.07 5.35
CA ALA A 216 5.53 1.41 5.70
C ALA A 216 4.92 2.51 4.82
N ARG A 217 4.73 2.23 3.52
CA ARG A 217 4.12 3.18 2.58
C ARG A 217 2.67 3.48 2.93
N VAL A 218 1.90 2.48 3.36
CA VAL A 218 0.51 2.67 3.80
C VAL A 218 0.46 3.46 5.10
N PHE A 219 1.27 3.12 6.11
CA PHE A 219 1.28 3.88 7.37
C PHE A 219 1.66 5.35 7.20
N LYS A 220 2.58 5.66 6.27
CA LYS A 220 2.93 7.04 5.93
C LYS A 220 1.74 7.85 5.42
N GLN A 221 0.72 7.21 4.82
CA GLN A 221 -0.47 7.88 4.30
C GLN A 221 -1.48 8.23 5.39
N TYR A 222 -1.63 7.40 6.42
CA TYR A 222 -2.72 7.54 7.41
C TYR A 222 -2.27 8.04 8.77
N GLY A 223 -0.99 7.95 9.12
CA GLY A 223 -0.49 8.32 10.44
C GLY A 223 -1.03 7.44 11.58
N VAL A 224 -1.85 6.44 11.28
CA VAL A 224 -2.39 5.44 12.21
C VAL A 224 -1.62 4.14 12.02
N GLY A 225 -1.03 3.62 13.09
CA GLY A 225 -0.24 2.39 13.07
C GLY A 225 -1.03 1.08 13.19
N LEU A 226 -2.36 1.15 13.34
CA LEU A 226 -3.22 -0.02 13.54
C LEU A 226 -3.35 -0.83 12.24
N PHE A 227 -3.31 -2.16 12.35
CA PHE A 227 -3.59 -3.06 11.24
C PHE A 227 -4.25 -4.36 11.71
N ILE A 228 -5.06 -4.94 10.84
CA ILE A 228 -5.51 -6.33 10.90
C ILE A 228 -4.74 -7.10 9.83
N ARG A 229 -4.20 -8.26 10.16
CA ARG A 229 -3.51 -9.15 9.23
C ARG A 229 -4.12 -10.53 9.28
N SER A 230 -4.57 -11.02 8.14
CA SER A 230 -5.02 -12.40 7.95
C SER A 230 -4.07 -13.10 6.98
N ARG A 231 -3.36 -14.12 7.46
CA ARG A 231 -2.61 -15.06 6.62
C ARG A 231 -3.53 -16.20 6.24
N LEU A 232 -3.58 -16.48 4.96
CA LEU A 232 -4.42 -17.52 4.41
C LEU A 232 -3.66 -18.41 3.44
N ARG A 233 -4.16 -19.63 3.29
CA ARG A 233 -3.61 -20.64 2.40
C ARG A 233 -4.74 -21.24 1.57
N ILE A 234 -4.46 -21.42 0.28
CA ILE A 234 -5.30 -22.14 -0.68
C ILE A 234 -4.59 -23.48 -0.97
N PRO A 235 -4.89 -24.56 -0.21
CA PRO A 235 -4.03 -25.74 -0.18
C PRO A 235 -3.94 -26.46 -1.52
N ARG A 236 -5.07 -26.54 -2.26
CA ARG A 236 -5.17 -27.21 -3.56
C ARG A 236 -4.19 -26.66 -4.60
N HIS A 237 -3.86 -25.38 -4.49
CA HIS A 237 -2.98 -24.70 -5.44
C HIS A 237 -1.63 -24.30 -4.85
N ASP A 238 -1.37 -24.65 -3.58
CA ASP A 238 -0.15 -24.28 -2.85
C ASP A 238 0.15 -22.77 -2.96
N VAL A 239 -0.90 -21.98 -2.73
CA VAL A 239 -0.87 -20.51 -2.74
C VAL A 239 -1.04 -20.01 -1.32
N ASP A 240 -0.06 -19.25 -0.85
CA ASP A 240 -0.14 -18.49 0.39
C ASP A 240 -0.40 -17.02 0.07
N ALA A 241 -1.28 -16.38 0.84
CA ALA A 241 -1.52 -14.96 0.73
C ALA A 241 -1.61 -14.31 2.12
N THR A 242 -1.44 -13.00 2.15
CA THR A 242 -1.67 -12.18 3.34
C THR A 242 -2.54 -11.01 2.96
N ILE A 243 -3.65 -10.85 3.67
CA ILE A 243 -4.52 -9.69 3.58
C ILE A 243 -4.22 -8.81 4.80
N TYR A 244 -3.94 -7.54 4.53
CA TYR A 244 -3.88 -6.50 5.54
C TYR A 244 -5.08 -5.58 5.39
N VAL A 245 -5.65 -5.16 6.52
CA VAL A 245 -6.54 -4.01 6.57
C VAL A 245 -5.95 -2.94 7.47
N PHE A 246 -5.87 -1.72 6.94
CA PHE A 246 -5.36 -0.54 7.61
C PHE A 246 -6.50 0.45 7.79
N PRO A 247 -7.02 0.60 9.03
CA PRO A 247 -7.93 1.69 9.36
C PRO A 247 -7.32 3.04 9.01
N GLY A 248 -8.05 3.87 8.27
CA GLY A 248 -7.55 5.15 7.79
C GLY A 248 -7.70 6.29 8.80
N ASP A 249 -8.62 6.15 9.74
CA ASP A 249 -8.92 7.16 10.74
C ASP A 249 -9.44 6.52 12.05
N GLU A 250 -9.68 7.36 13.05
CA GLU A 250 -10.28 6.93 14.32
C GLU A 250 -11.77 6.59 14.18
N GLU A 251 -12.44 7.13 13.16
CA GLU A 251 -13.86 6.87 12.90
C GLU A 251 -14.08 5.39 12.55
N PHE A 252 -13.16 4.78 11.79
CA PHE A 252 -13.15 3.34 11.54
C PHE A 252 -13.20 2.54 12.85
N VAL A 253 -12.29 2.82 13.79
CA VAL A 253 -12.19 2.07 15.05
C VAL A 253 -13.41 2.35 15.95
N THR A 254 -13.92 3.57 15.91
CA THR A 254 -15.13 3.96 16.63
C THR A 254 -16.33 3.15 16.16
N LYS A 255 -16.58 3.08 14.84
CA LYS A 255 -17.67 2.28 14.25
C LYS A 255 -17.59 0.80 14.63
N ILE A 256 -16.39 0.23 14.60
CA ILE A 256 -16.18 -1.18 15.00
C ILE A 256 -16.50 -1.37 16.49
N SER A 257 -16.18 -0.38 17.34
CA SER A 257 -16.45 -0.43 18.77
C SER A 257 -17.93 -0.38 19.10
N GLU A 258 -18.77 0.23 18.24
CA GLU A 258 -20.22 0.34 18.41
C GLU A 258 -20.96 -0.98 18.15
N VAL A 259 -20.43 -1.85 17.28
CA VAL A 259 -21.00 -3.18 16.98
C VAL A 259 -21.08 -4.06 18.25
N GLY A 260 -20.10 -3.91 19.14
CA GLY A 260 -20.01 -4.69 20.38
C GLY A 260 -19.76 -6.19 20.17
N LEU A 261 -19.74 -6.95 21.28
CA LEU A 261 -19.45 -8.40 21.24
C LEU A 261 -20.63 -9.27 20.81
N GLY A 262 -21.82 -8.69 20.64
CA GLY A 262 -23.04 -9.44 20.32
C GLY A 262 -23.00 -10.16 18.97
N VAL A 263 -22.08 -9.78 18.08
CA VAL A 263 -21.90 -10.37 16.75
C VAL A 263 -21.02 -11.63 16.72
N ILE A 264 -20.35 -11.96 17.84
CA ILE A 264 -19.43 -13.11 17.94
C ILE A 264 -20.20 -14.36 18.45
N SER A 265 -21.53 -14.33 18.50
CA SER A 265 -22.38 -15.41 19.06
C SER A 265 -22.45 -16.66 18.20
#